data_AF-A0A661JG73-F1
#
_entry.id   AF-A0A661JG73-F1
#
_cell.length_a   1.000
_cell.length_b   1.000
_cell.length_c   1.000
_cell.angle_alpha   90.00
_cell.angle_beta   90.00
_cell.angle_gamma   90.00
#
_symmetry.space_group_name_H-M   'P 1'
#
loop_
_entity.id
_entity.type
_entity.pdbx_description
1 polymer ?
#
loop_
_entity_poly.entity_id
_entity_poly.type
_entity_poly.pdbx_seq_one_letter_code
_entity_poly.pdbx_strand_id
1 'polypeptide(L)'
;LLELGKLYHSLAVNGHRDAVSKAEKMFEKVLEVEPNNTEALVWHGSVLTLKGYYEWFPIMKLVYVWEGIREMRRAVELDPDNPIVRLVRANTSLALPGFFKQLKVAIQDFEYLLKLYEKVPDKFSKDMLASVYLGLGKAYKKAGNEKKAKECWFKAERLLQSSNR
;
A
#
# COMPACT_ATOMS: atom_id res chain seq x y z
N LEU A 1 -10.81 14.53 -7.87
CA LEU A 1 -10.45 14.55 -6.44
C LEU A 1 -9.55 13.37 -6.07
N LEU A 2 -9.93 12.14 -6.43
CA LEU A 2 -9.13 10.94 -6.19
C LEU A 2 -7.66 11.05 -6.66
N GLU A 3 -7.42 11.37 -7.94
CA GLU A 3 -6.06 11.51 -8.49
C GLU A 3 -5.24 12.62 -7.80
N LEU A 4 -5.89 13.73 -7.46
CA LEU A 4 -5.23 14.81 -6.71
C LEU A 4 -4.86 14.37 -5.29
N GLY A 5 -5.71 13.54 -4.66
CA GLY A 5 -5.39 12.89 -3.39
C GLY A 5 -4.17 11.98 -3.48
N LYS A 6 -4.06 11.16 -4.54
CA LYS A 6 -2.90 10.30 -4.81
C LYS A 6 -1.62 11.12 -5.00
N LEU A 7 -1.70 12.24 -5.72
CA LEU A 7 -0.57 13.16 -5.90
C LEU A 7 -0.09 13.72 -4.55
N TYR A 8 -1.01 14.22 -3.72
CA TYR A 8 -0.66 14.71 -2.39
C TYR A 8 -0.14 13.60 -1.46
N HIS A 9 -0.69 12.38 -1.55
CA HIS A 9 -0.16 11.22 -0.83
C HIS A 9 1.29 10.94 -1.23
N SER A 10 1.61 10.95 -2.52
CA SER A 10 2.98 10.76 -3.00
C SER A 10 3.93 11.83 -2.44
N LEU A 11 3.52 13.10 -2.42
CA LEU A 11 4.29 14.18 -1.80
C LEU A 11 4.47 13.94 -0.29
N ALA A 12 3.43 13.50 0.42
CA ALA A 12 3.51 13.18 1.84
C ALA A 12 4.49 12.04 2.15
N VAL A 13 4.48 10.97 1.34
CA VAL A 13 5.47 9.88 1.43
C VAL A 13 6.90 10.39 1.22
N ASN A 14 7.08 11.39 0.36
CA ASN A 14 8.38 12.02 0.09
C ASN A 14 8.77 13.10 1.12
N GLY A 15 8.04 13.23 2.23
CA GLY A 15 8.42 14.10 3.35
C GLY A 15 7.67 15.43 3.42
N HIS A 16 6.81 15.75 2.45
CA HIS A 16 6.00 16.98 2.47
C HIS A 16 4.84 16.84 3.46
N ARG A 17 5.08 17.15 4.73
CA ARG A 17 4.10 16.99 5.82
C ARG A 17 2.78 17.70 5.57
N ASP A 18 2.80 18.87 4.94
CA ASP A 18 1.59 19.64 4.61
C ASP A 18 0.70 18.94 3.57
N ALA A 19 1.26 18.00 2.80
CA ALA A 19 0.50 17.24 1.82
C ALA A 19 -0.39 16.16 2.47
N VAL A 20 -0.13 15.76 3.73
CA VAL A 20 -0.97 14.78 4.45
C VAL A 20 -2.41 15.27 4.57
N SER A 21 -2.61 16.49 5.11
CA SER A 21 -3.95 17.06 5.30
C SER A 21 -4.63 17.38 3.97
N LYS A 22 -3.86 17.75 2.93
CA LYS A 22 -4.39 17.95 1.58
C LYS A 22 -4.88 16.64 0.98
N ALA A 23 -4.11 15.55 1.10
CA ALA A 23 -4.50 14.23 0.63
C ALA A 23 -5.74 13.72 1.36
N GLU A 24 -5.75 13.81 2.70
CA GLU A 24 -6.87 13.41 3.57
C GLU A 24 -8.17 14.07 3.08
N LYS A 25 -8.16 15.40 2.97
CA LYS A 25 -9.31 16.18 2.51
C LYS A 25 -9.81 15.78 1.12
N MET A 26 -8.91 15.37 0.22
CA MET A 26 -9.34 14.94 -1.13
C MET A 26 -10.06 13.59 -1.07
N PHE A 27 -9.58 12.65 -0.26
CA PHE A 27 -10.21 11.35 -0.13
C PHE A 27 -11.50 11.41 0.70
N GLU A 28 -11.56 12.20 1.78
CA GLU A 28 -12.78 12.45 2.54
C GLU A 28 -13.91 12.93 1.62
N LYS A 29 -13.65 13.90 0.76
CA LYS A 29 -14.65 14.39 -0.23
C LYS A 29 -15.10 13.33 -1.22
N VAL A 30 -14.23 12.39 -1.61
CA VAL A 30 -14.64 11.26 -2.46
C VAL A 30 -15.53 10.32 -1.66
N LEU A 31 -15.17 10.02 -0.42
CA LEU A 31 -15.90 9.10 0.47
C LEU A 31 -17.23 9.69 0.97
N GLU A 32 -17.38 11.01 1.04
CA GLU A 32 -18.67 11.67 1.30
C GLU A 32 -19.69 11.38 0.20
N VAL A 33 -19.25 11.31 -1.06
CA VAL A 33 -20.11 11.03 -2.22
C VAL A 33 -20.25 9.53 -2.47
N GLU A 34 -19.15 8.79 -2.31
CA GLU A 34 -19.06 7.35 -2.56
C GLU A 34 -18.40 6.64 -1.36
N PRO A 35 -19.15 6.36 -0.28
CA PRO A 35 -18.59 5.79 0.96
C PRO A 35 -17.94 4.41 0.82
N ASN A 36 -18.21 3.71 -0.29
CA ASN A 36 -17.67 2.39 -0.61
C ASN A 36 -16.67 2.42 -1.77
N ASN A 37 -16.19 3.60 -2.19
CA ASN A 37 -15.12 3.69 -3.18
C ASN A 37 -13.84 3.07 -2.60
N THR A 38 -13.50 1.86 -3.07
CA THR A 38 -12.43 1.04 -2.48
C THR A 38 -11.06 1.65 -2.67
N GLU A 39 -10.84 2.34 -3.79
CA GLU A 39 -9.59 3.06 -4.03
C GLU A 39 -9.46 4.28 -3.10
N ALA A 40 -10.52 5.08 -2.92
CA ALA A 40 -10.49 6.17 -1.96
C ALA A 40 -10.26 5.66 -0.52
N LEU A 41 -10.93 4.57 -0.11
CA LEU A 41 -10.76 3.97 1.21
C LEU A 41 -9.32 3.52 1.47
N VAL A 42 -8.68 2.83 0.51
CA VAL A 42 -7.33 2.32 0.74
C VAL A 42 -6.29 3.43 0.79
N TRP A 43 -6.42 4.45 -0.07
CA TRP A 43 -5.50 5.57 -0.08
C TRP A 43 -5.71 6.48 1.14
N HIS A 44 -6.96 6.73 1.55
CA HIS A 44 -7.27 7.44 2.79
C HIS A 44 -6.68 6.70 3.99
N GLY A 45 -6.86 5.38 4.08
CA GLY A 45 -6.26 4.58 5.13
C GLY A 45 -4.73 4.68 5.15
N SER A 46 -4.07 4.74 3.99
CA SER A 46 -2.63 5.01 3.89
C SER A 46 -2.26 6.40 4.41
N VAL A 47 -3.01 7.45 4.04
CA VAL A 47 -2.83 8.82 4.55
C VAL A 47 -2.98 8.89 6.07
N LEU A 48 -3.95 8.18 6.65
CA LEU A 48 -4.13 8.13 8.10
C LEU A 48 -2.90 7.52 8.81
N THR A 49 -2.23 6.53 8.22
CA THR A 49 -0.97 6.03 8.79
C THR A 49 0.14 7.08 8.74
N LEU A 50 0.22 7.90 7.67
CA LEU A 50 1.14 9.04 7.57
C LEU A 50 0.79 10.15 8.56
N LYS A 51 -0.50 10.42 8.77
CA LYS A 51 -0.99 11.35 9.80
C LYS A 51 -0.53 10.91 11.19
N GLY A 52 -0.67 9.61 11.50
CA GLY A 52 -0.14 9.02 12.73
C GLY A 52 1.39 9.12 12.86
N TYR A 53 2.13 9.03 11.76
CA TYR A 53 3.59 9.22 11.75
C TYR A 53 3.99 10.64 12.16
N TYR A 54 3.30 11.65 11.62
CA TYR A 54 3.57 13.07 11.90
C TYR A 54 2.86 13.64 13.14
N GLU A 55 1.96 12.89 13.76
CA GLU A 55 1.28 13.29 14.99
C GLU A 55 2.27 13.34 16.15
N TRP A 56 2.18 14.35 17.01
CA TRP A 56 3.07 14.53 18.16
C TRP A 56 2.53 13.78 19.38
N PHE A 57 1.20 13.76 19.57
CA PHE A 57 0.59 13.17 20.75
C PHE A 57 0.49 11.63 20.62
N PRO A 58 1.16 10.85 21.50
CA PRO A 58 1.34 9.40 21.30
C PRO A 58 0.04 8.60 21.12
N ILE A 59 -1.02 8.95 21.86
CA ILE A 59 -2.30 8.25 21.77
C ILE A 59 -2.92 8.45 20.38
N MET A 60 -2.89 9.69 19.88
CA MET A 60 -3.47 10.01 18.57
C MET A 60 -2.67 9.39 17.43
N LYS A 61 -1.35 9.21 17.57
CA LYS A 61 -0.55 8.42 16.60
C LYS A 61 -1.16 7.03 16.38
N LEU A 62 -1.49 6.34 17.47
CA LEU A 62 -2.05 4.99 17.43
C LEU A 62 -3.48 4.99 16.86
N VAL A 63 -4.31 5.96 17.24
CA VAL A 63 -5.68 6.11 16.73
C VAL A 63 -5.67 6.20 15.21
N TYR A 64 -4.89 7.12 14.64
CA TYR A 64 -4.84 7.29 13.18
C TYR A 64 -4.32 6.06 12.45
N VAL A 65 -3.28 5.39 12.98
CA VAL A 65 -2.77 4.16 12.34
C VAL A 65 -3.81 3.05 12.37
N TRP A 66 -4.51 2.83 13.49
CA TRP A 66 -5.54 1.80 13.59
C TRP A 66 -6.76 2.10 12.71
N GLU A 67 -7.14 3.37 12.61
CA GLU A 67 -8.19 3.80 11.70
C GLU A 67 -7.80 3.54 10.24
N GLY A 68 -6.57 3.88 9.86
CA GLY A 68 -6.06 3.59 8.52
C GLY A 68 -6.02 2.09 8.20
N ILE A 69 -5.61 1.26 9.16
CA ILE A 69 -5.66 -0.21 9.02
C ILE A 69 -7.10 -0.70 8.82
N ARG A 70 -8.07 -0.13 9.54
CA ARG A 70 -9.49 -0.50 9.42
C ARG A 70 -10.03 -0.16 8.04
N GLU A 71 -9.72 1.01 7.51
CA GLU A 71 -10.19 1.41 6.17
C GLU A 71 -9.56 0.58 5.06
N MET A 72 -8.24 0.35 5.09
CA MET A 72 -7.58 -0.50 4.11
C MET A 72 -8.09 -1.95 4.17
N ARG A 73 -8.50 -2.43 5.35
CA ARG A 73 -9.17 -3.73 5.48
C ARG A 73 -10.51 -3.73 4.76
N ARG A 74 -11.36 -2.73 5.05
CA ARG A 74 -12.68 -2.56 4.42
C ARG A 74 -12.57 -2.48 2.90
N ALA A 75 -11.57 -1.77 2.37
CA ALA A 75 -11.34 -1.67 0.93
C ALA A 75 -11.13 -3.06 0.28
N VAL A 76 -10.35 -3.94 0.90
CA VAL A 76 -10.13 -5.31 0.40
C VAL A 76 -11.34 -6.21 0.64
N GLU A 77 -12.12 -6.01 1.70
CA GLU A 77 -13.37 -6.75 1.91
C GLU A 77 -14.41 -6.43 0.83
N LEU A 78 -14.46 -5.18 0.36
CA LEU A 78 -15.37 -4.73 -0.69
C LEU A 78 -14.90 -5.14 -2.10
N ASP A 79 -13.59 -5.12 -2.36
CA ASP A 79 -13.03 -5.43 -3.69
C ASP A 79 -11.74 -6.26 -3.56
N PRO A 80 -11.88 -7.57 -3.28
CA PRO A 80 -10.75 -8.44 -2.93
C PRO A 80 -9.83 -8.75 -4.12
N ASP A 81 -10.23 -8.50 -5.35
CA ASP A 81 -9.45 -8.78 -6.57
C ASP A 81 -8.89 -7.52 -7.23
N ASN A 82 -8.96 -6.37 -6.54
CA ASN A 82 -8.40 -5.13 -7.03
C ASN A 82 -6.89 -5.05 -6.79
N PRO A 83 -6.07 -5.03 -7.87
CA PRO A 83 -4.62 -5.03 -7.73
C PRO A 83 -4.09 -3.80 -6.99
N ILE A 84 -4.69 -2.63 -7.23
CA ILE A 84 -4.27 -1.36 -6.63
C ILE A 84 -4.57 -1.37 -5.13
N VAL A 85 -5.77 -1.79 -4.75
CA VAL A 85 -6.18 -1.86 -3.34
C VAL A 85 -5.22 -2.74 -2.53
N ARG A 86 -4.91 -3.93 -3.04
CA ARG A 86 -3.96 -4.81 -2.35
C ARG A 86 -2.55 -4.25 -2.34
N LEU A 87 -2.09 -3.64 -3.42
CA LEU A 87 -0.74 -3.10 -3.49
C LEU A 87 -0.53 -1.94 -2.49
N VAL A 88 -1.49 -1.02 -2.40
CA VAL A 88 -1.45 0.09 -1.45
C VAL A 88 -1.47 -0.42 -0.01
N ARG A 89 -2.34 -1.38 0.31
CA ARG A 89 -2.38 -2.00 1.63
C ARG A 89 -1.08 -2.73 1.95
N ALA A 90 -0.54 -3.52 1.01
CA ALA A 90 0.70 -4.26 1.20
C ALA A 90 1.89 -3.34 1.52
N ASN A 91 2.05 -2.27 0.73
CA ASN A 91 3.13 -1.29 0.92
C ASN A 91 2.98 -0.53 2.24
N THR A 92 1.75 -0.10 2.57
CA THR A 92 1.48 0.61 3.83
C THR A 92 1.73 -0.32 5.03
N SER A 93 1.18 -1.54 5.02
CA SER A 93 1.38 -2.55 6.06
C SER A 93 2.85 -2.95 6.23
N LEU A 94 3.64 -2.99 5.16
CA LEU A 94 5.08 -3.26 5.20
C LEU A 94 5.86 -2.13 5.90
N ALA A 95 5.43 -0.88 5.76
CA ALA A 95 6.08 0.28 6.38
C ALA A 95 5.82 0.39 7.88
N LEU A 96 4.73 -0.20 8.38
CA LEU A 96 4.34 -0.08 9.78
C LEU A 96 5.26 -0.83 10.76
N PRO A 97 5.44 -0.31 11.99
CA PRO A 97 6.16 -1.00 13.06
C PRO A 97 5.61 -2.39 13.40
N GLY A 98 6.50 -3.29 13.85
CA GLY A 98 6.16 -4.70 14.09
C GLY A 98 5.04 -4.94 15.10
N PHE A 99 4.86 -4.05 16.09
CA PHE A 99 3.81 -4.20 17.11
C PHE A 99 2.37 -4.06 16.55
N PHE A 100 2.19 -3.48 15.35
CA PHE A 100 0.90 -3.48 14.64
C PHE A 100 0.57 -4.82 13.94
N LYS A 101 1.52 -5.77 13.93
CA LYS A 101 1.38 -7.12 13.35
C LYS A 101 1.00 -7.12 11.85
N GLN A 102 1.35 -6.06 11.12
CA GLN A 102 0.98 -5.86 9.72
C GLN A 102 1.90 -6.56 8.70
N LEU A 103 3.08 -7.06 9.13
CA LEU A 103 4.01 -7.74 8.23
C LEU A 103 3.38 -8.97 7.54
N LYS A 104 2.56 -9.75 8.27
CA LYS A 104 1.86 -10.91 7.70
C LYS A 104 0.84 -10.49 6.64
N VAL A 105 0.15 -9.37 6.85
CA VAL A 105 -0.82 -8.80 5.90
C VAL A 105 -0.11 -8.37 4.62
N ALA A 106 1.04 -7.70 4.74
CA ALA A 106 1.84 -7.29 3.59
C ALA A 106 2.28 -8.50 2.75
N ILE A 107 2.83 -9.55 3.38
CA ILE A 107 3.23 -10.77 2.68
C ILE A 107 2.02 -11.41 1.98
N GLN A 108 0.89 -11.52 2.67
CA GLN A 108 -0.34 -12.11 2.12
C GLN A 108 -0.81 -11.35 0.87
N ASP A 109 -0.83 -10.02 0.89
CA ASP A 109 -1.29 -9.24 -0.25
C ASP A 109 -0.34 -9.31 -1.44
N PHE A 110 0.98 -9.24 -1.20
CA PHE A 110 1.94 -9.41 -2.29
C PHE A 110 1.87 -10.82 -2.91
N GLU A 111 1.77 -11.87 -2.10
CA GLU A 111 1.59 -13.24 -2.60
C GLU A 111 0.27 -13.39 -3.36
N TYR A 112 -0.80 -12.74 -2.90
CA TYR A 112 -2.08 -12.72 -3.60
C TYR A 112 -1.98 -12.03 -4.96
N LEU A 113 -1.28 -10.89 -5.03
CA LEU A 113 -1.08 -10.16 -6.29
C LEU A 113 -0.34 -11.01 -7.32
N LEU A 114 0.63 -11.81 -6.91
CA LEU A 114 1.30 -12.76 -7.80
C LEU A 114 0.36 -13.85 -8.31
N LYS A 115 -0.49 -14.42 -7.45
CA LYS A 115 -1.54 -15.39 -7.85
C LYS A 115 -2.59 -14.76 -8.76
N LEU A 116 -2.92 -13.50 -8.54
CA LEU A 116 -3.89 -12.78 -9.36
C LEU A 116 -3.30 -12.49 -10.74
N TYR A 117 -2.01 -12.12 -10.83
CA TYR A 117 -1.30 -11.95 -12.09
C TYR A 117 -1.32 -13.23 -12.95
N GLU A 118 -1.18 -14.41 -12.35
CA GLU A 118 -1.30 -15.70 -13.07
C GLU A 118 -2.66 -15.89 -13.74
N LYS A 119 -3.72 -15.28 -13.20
CA LYS A 119 -5.09 -15.39 -13.71
C LYS A 119 -5.46 -14.29 -14.71
N VAL A 120 -5.00 -13.06 -14.45
CA VAL A 120 -5.37 -11.85 -15.20
C VAL A 120 -4.15 -10.98 -15.45
N PRO A 121 -3.19 -11.45 -16.28
CA PRO A 121 -1.90 -10.77 -16.48
C PRO A 121 -2.06 -9.36 -17.04
N ASP A 122 -3.08 -9.11 -17.87
CA ASP A 122 -3.35 -7.81 -18.49
C ASP A 122 -3.70 -6.70 -17.48
N LYS A 123 -4.08 -7.05 -16.24
CA LYS A 123 -4.31 -6.08 -15.16
C LYS A 123 -3.01 -5.54 -14.53
N PHE A 124 -1.85 -6.07 -14.91
CA PHE A 124 -0.56 -5.73 -14.31
C PHE A 124 0.39 -5.18 -15.36
N SER A 125 0.86 -3.95 -15.17
CA SER A 125 2.03 -3.47 -15.90
C SER A 125 3.29 -4.18 -15.40
N LYS A 126 4.34 -4.21 -16.24
CA LYS A 126 5.66 -4.71 -15.83
C LYS A 126 6.19 -4.01 -14.59
N ASP A 127 6.01 -2.69 -14.49
CA ASP A 127 6.46 -1.89 -13.35
C ASP A 127 5.69 -2.24 -12.08
N MET A 128 4.37 -2.45 -12.20
CA MET A 128 3.56 -2.92 -11.08
C MET A 128 4.06 -4.28 -10.59
N LEU A 129 4.28 -5.24 -11.50
CA LEU A 129 4.76 -6.57 -11.14
C LEU A 129 6.16 -6.53 -10.51
N ALA A 130 7.07 -5.70 -11.04
CA ALA A 130 8.39 -5.47 -10.45
C ALA A 130 8.27 -4.89 -9.03
N SER A 131 7.35 -3.94 -8.82
CA SER A 131 7.09 -3.36 -7.48
C SER A 131 6.54 -4.40 -6.49
N VAL A 132 5.69 -5.32 -6.95
CA VAL A 132 5.15 -6.44 -6.15
C VAL A 132 6.28 -7.36 -5.69
N TYR A 133 7.18 -7.76 -6.61
CA TYR A 133 8.34 -8.57 -6.24
C TYR A 133 9.30 -7.83 -5.31
N LEU A 134 9.57 -6.55 -5.55
CA LEU A 134 10.43 -5.75 -4.69
C LEU A 134 9.87 -5.65 -3.26
N GLY A 135 8.57 -5.37 -3.14
CA GLY A 135 7.84 -5.29 -1.88
C GLY A 135 7.82 -6.64 -1.14
N LEU A 136 7.52 -7.73 -1.85
CA LEU A 136 7.54 -9.08 -1.28
C LEU A 136 8.92 -9.47 -0.78
N GLY A 137 9.97 -9.16 -1.53
CA GLY A 137 11.35 -9.43 -1.12
C GLY A 137 11.73 -8.67 0.16
N LYS A 138 11.34 -7.40 0.27
CA LYS A 138 11.50 -6.61 1.51
C LYS A 138 10.72 -7.23 2.69
N ALA A 139 9.50 -7.69 2.44
CA ALA A 139 8.66 -8.32 3.45
C ALA A 139 9.26 -9.65 3.95
N TYR A 140 9.71 -10.53 3.04
CA TYR A 140 10.40 -11.77 3.40
C TYR A 140 11.69 -11.53 4.16
N LYS A 141 12.50 -10.53 3.78
CA LYS A 141 13.69 -10.14 4.54
C LYS A 141 13.32 -9.73 5.97
N LYS A 142 12.30 -8.87 6.14
CA LYS A 142 11.81 -8.49 7.49
C LYS A 142 11.31 -9.69 8.30
N ALA A 143 10.83 -10.74 7.63
CA ALA A 143 10.41 -12.00 8.26
C ALA A 143 11.56 -13.00 8.49
N GLY A 144 12.81 -12.64 8.18
CA GLY A 144 13.99 -13.52 8.33
C GLY A 144 14.16 -14.55 7.21
N ASN A 145 13.38 -14.48 6.13
CA ASN A 145 13.49 -15.40 5.00
C ASN A 145 14.35 -14.81 3.88
N GLU A 146 15.67 -14.84 4.05
CA GLU A 146 16.63 -14.26 3.10
C GLU A 146 16.62 -14.95 1.74
N LYS A 147 16.40 -16.26 1.69
CA LYS A 147 16.36 -17.01 0.43
C LYS A 147 15.23 -16.51 -0.46
N LYS A 148 14.00 -16.48 0.07
CA LYS A 148 12.83 -15.97 -0.69
C LYS A 148 12.98 -14.49 -1.04
N ALA A 149 13.61 -13.69 -0.17
CA ALA A 149 13.88 -12.28 -0.46
C ALA A 149 14.74 -12.10 -1.71
N LYS A 150 15.87 -12.82 -1.78
CA LYS A 150 16.79 -12.80 -2.95
C LYS A 150 16.10 -13.27 -4.22
N GLU A 151 15.31 -14.35 -4.15
CA GLU A 151 14.53 -14.85 -5.29
C GLU A 151 13.56 -13.79 -5.84
N CYS A 152 12.87 -13.05 -4.96
CA CYS A 152 11.96 -11.98 -5.37
C CYS A 152 12.70 -10.83 -6.05
N TRP A 153 13.84 -10.38 -5.49
CA TRP A 153 14.61 -9.29 -6.07
C TRP A 153 15.20 -9.64 -7.43
N PHE A 154 15.66 -10.87 -7.62
CA PHE A 154 16.11 -11.35 -8.93
C PHE A 154 14.99 -11.29 -9.98
N LYS A 155 13.76 -11.68 -9.60
CA LYS A 155 12.59 -11.57 -10.50
C LYS A 155 12.26 -10.11 -10.83
N ALA A 156 12.30 -9.21 -9.84
CA ALA A 156 12.07 -7.77 -10.05
C ALA A 156 13.10 -7.17 -11.02
N GLU A 157 14.39 -7.47 -10.84
CA GLU A 157 15.47 -6.99 -11.71
C GLU A 157 15.29 -7.45 -13.16
N ARG A 158 14.98 -8.74 -13.38
CA ARG A 158 14.75 -9.28 -14.73
C ARG A 158 13.61 -8.59 -15.45
N LEU A 159 12.53 -8.24 -14.75
CA LEU A 159 11.40 -7.52 -15.34
C LEU A 159 11.82 -6.13 -15.80
N LEU A 160 12.58 -5.38 -14.99
CA LEU A 160 13.03 -4.02 -15.30
C LEU A 160 14.06 -4.00 -16.44
N GLN A 161 15.00 -4.95 -16.48
CA GLN A 161 15.97 -5.06 -17.57
C GLN A 161 15.31 -5.38 -18.93
N SER A 162 14.18 -6.11 -18.92
CA SER A 162 13.41 -6.41 -20.13
C SER A 162 12.60 -5.23 -20.68
N SER A 163 12.58 -4.09 -19.97
CA SER A 163 11.89 -2.86 -20.40
C SER A 163 12.84 -1.84 -21.03
N ASN A 164 14.15 -2.05 -20.94
CA ASN A 164 15.20 -1.18 -21.52
C ASN A 164 15.75 -1.71 -22.86
N ARG A 165 15.04 -2.63 -23.52
CA ARG A 165 15.33 -3.15 -24.87
C ARG A 165 14.06 -3.05 -25.70
#